data_AF-A0A370GZK4-F1
#
_entry.id   AF-A0A370GZK4-F1
#
_cell.length_a   1.000
_cell.length_b   1.000
_cell.length_c   1.000
_cell.angle_alpha   90.00
_cell.angle_beta   90.00
_cell.angle_gamma   90.00
#
_symmetry.space_group_name_H-M   'P 1'
#
loop_
_entity.id
_entity.type
_entity.pdbx_description
1 polymer ?
#
loop_
_entity_poly.entity_id
_entity_poly.type
_entity_poly.pdbx_seq_one_letter_code
_entity_poly.pdbx_strand_id
1 'polypeptide(L)'
;MVDVVRDRGIEFKPDADDPKRVTVARGLPSGLSRAEITFRIEGGIRGTRVVRRSEAGFAHLRTIGNGGYEGSWGAVTQLSLADAAHYLTQVQQRITLQENEIRRRREAVDLTCPWCDQQRTYIGVLGFLTGHSGLLTDHPSDWGQEVLKQHAYRCGRCGSMQFFADGYLAHPLPGRPADEQTSE
;
A
#
# COMPACT_ATOMS: atom_id res chain seq x y z
N MET A 1 6.29 -24.87 -6.92
CA MET A 1 5.58 -23.77 -6.24
C MET A 1 6.66 -22.77 -5.84
N VAL A 2 6.92 -21.77 -6.69
CA VAL A 2 7.99 -20.79 -6.45
C VAL A 2 7.33 -19.64 -5.69
N ASP A 3 7.64 -19.52 -4.41
CA ASP A 3 7.34 -18.32 -3.63
C ASP A 3 8.09 -17.16 -4.25
N VAL A 4 7.43 -16.47 -5.18
CA VAL A 4 7.87 -15.16 -5.66
C VAL A 4 7.66 -14.23 -4.47
N VAL A 5 8.75 -13.97 -3.74
CA VAL A 5 8.85 -12.93 -2.73
C VAL A 5 8.32 -11.64 -3.35
N ARG A 6 7.05 -11.31 -3.09
CA ARG A 6 6.43 -10.04 -3.51
C ARG A 6 6.99 -8.97 -2.58
N ASP A 7 8.16 -8.47 -2.93
CA ASP A 7 8.88 -7.51 -2.14
C ASP A 7 8.20 -6.13 -2.24
N ARG A 8 7.29 -5.85 -1.31
CA ARG A 8 6.67 -4.52 -1.07
C ARG A 8 6.00 -3.86 -2.29
N GLY A 9 5.59 -4.65 -3.29
CA GLY A 9 4.98 -4.15 -4.53
C GLY A 9 5.96 -3.94 -5.67
N ILE A 10 7.18 -4.47 -5.57
CA ILE A 10 8.15 -4.63 -6.65
C ILE A 10 8.35 -6.13 -6.88
N GLU A 11 8.22 -6.56 -8.14
CA GLU A 11 8.41 -7.95 -8.54
C GLU A 11 9.62 -8.02 -9.47
N PHE A 12 10.61 -8.83 -9.10
CA PHE A 12 11.81 -9.07 -9.89
C PHE A 12 11.70 -10.43 -10.56
N LYS A 13 11.98 -10.50 -11.87
CA LYS A 13 12.04 -11.76 -12.61
C LYS A 13 13.36 -11.87 -13.37
N PRO A 14 14.07 -13.01 -13.31
CA PRO A 14 13.72 -14.21 -12.55
C PRO A 14 13.95 -14.09 -11.03
N ASP A 15 14.89 -13.24 -10.62
CA ASP A 15 15.30 -13.02 -9.22
C ASP A 15 15.70 -11.54 -9.02
N ALA A 16 15.89 -11.12 -7.78
CA ALA A 16 16.17 -9.73 -7.41
C ALA A 16 17.61 -9.29 -7.68
N ASP A 17 18.57 -10.23 -7.69
CA ASP A 17 19.99 -9.94 -7.83
C ASP A 17 20.34 -9.57 -9.27
N ASP A 18 19.81 -10.34 -10.24
CA ASP A 18 20.06 -10.12 -11.66
C ASP A 18 18.79 -10.28 -12.53
N PRO A 19 17.82 -9.35 -12.38
CA PRO A 19 16.54 -9.42 -13.06
C PRO A 19 16.67 -9.18 -14.56
N LYS A 20 15.82 -9.85 -15.34
CA LYS A 20 15.48 -9.50 -16.73
C LYS A 20 14.36 -8.46 -16.80
N ARG A 21 13.47 -8.48 -15.82
CA ARG A 21 12.28 -7.63 -15.73
C ARG A 21 12.01 -7.24 -14.29
N VAL A 22 11.61 -5.99 -14.10
CA VAL A 22 11.12 -5.48 -12.81
C VAL A 22 9.74 -4.88 -13.03
N THR A 23 8.74 -5.38 -12.32
CA THR A 23 7.38 -4.83 -12.32
C THR A 23 7.17 -4.07 -11.02
N VAL A 24 6.64 -2.86 -11.09
CA VAL A 24 6.37 -1.99 -9.94
C VAL A 24 4.87 -1.70 -9.89
N ALA A 25 4.27 -1.90 -8.72
CA ALA A 25 2.86 -1.61 -8.43
C ALA A 25 2.67 -0.68 -7.23
N ARG A 26 3.71 -0.39 -6.45
CA ARG A 26 3.71 0.56 -5.33
C ARG A 26 4.82 1.59 -5.47
N GLY A 27 4.67 2.72 -4.78
CA GLY A 27 5.66 3.80 -4.82
C GLY A 27 5.76 4.51 -6.17
N LEU A 28 4.76 4.39 -7.04
CA LEU A 28 4.70 5.10 -8.31
C LEU A 28 4.21 6.55 -8.12
N PRO A 29 4.54 7.49 -9.03
CA PRO A 29 3.93 8.80 -9.08
C PRO A 29 2.40 8.72 -9.20
N SER A 30 1.71 9.77 -8.74
CA SER A 30 0.25 9.88 -8.86
C SER A 30 -0.20 9.72 -10.31
N GLY A 31 -1.27 8.95 -10.52
CA GLY A 31 -1.83 8.70 -11.84
C GLY A 31 -1.29 7.45 -12.55
N LEU A 32 -0.30 6.76 -11.98
CA LEU A 32 0.21 5.48 -12.48
C LEU A 32 -0.21 4.30 -11.59
N SER A 33 -0.67 3.22 -12.22
CA SER A 33 -1.05 1.97 -11.56
C SER A 33 0.06 0.93 -11.60
N ARG A 34 0.89 0.97 -12.66
CA ARG A 34 1.96 -0.01 -12.89
C ARG A 34 3.11 0.60 -13.68
N ALA A 35 4.33 0.16 -13.40
CA ALA A 35 5.48 0.37 -14.26
C ALA A 35 6.21 -0.95 -14.51
N GLU A 36 6.84 -1.10 -15.66
CA GLU A 36 7.68 -2.24 -15.99
C GLU A 36 9.00 -1.76 -16.60
N ILE A 37 10.10 -2.28 -16.06
CA ILE A 37 11.44 -2.14 -16.60
C ILE A 37 11.85 -3.47 -17.21
N THR A 38 12.33 -3.46 -18.45
CA THR A 38 12.95 -4.64 -19.09
C THR A 38 14.38 -4.31 -19.49
N PHE A 39 15.32 -5.18 -19.13
CA PHE A 39 16.73 -5.01 -19.43
C PHE A 39 17.07 -5.60 -20.80
N ARG A 40 17.80 -4.84 -21.62
CA ARG A 40 17.99 -5.18 -23.03
C ARG A 40 19.42 -4.91 -23.49
N ILE A 41 19.82 -5.65 -24.52
CA ILE A 41 21.05 -5.43 -25.26
C ILE A 41 20.72 -5.32 -26.75
N GLU A 42 21.54 -4.59 -27.48
CA GLU A 42 21.48 -4.54 -28.93
C GLU A 42 21.76 -5.93 -29.52
N GLY A 43 20.93 -6.37 -30.46
CA GLY A 43 21.03 -7.66 -31.13
C GLY A 43 21.39 -7.53 -32.62
N GLY A 44 21.92 -6.38 -33.04
CA GLY A 44 22.20 -6.08 -34.45
C GLY A 44 20.93 -6.04 -35.30
N ILE A 45 20.94 -6.76 -36.43
CA ILE A 45 19.86 -6.73 -37.46
C ILE A 45 18.50 -7.18 -36.91
N ARG A 46 18.47 -7.96 -35.82
CA ARG A 46 17.24 -8.49 -35.20
C ARG A 46 16.60 -7.55 -34.18
N GLY A 47 17.09 -6.31 -34.07
CA GLY A 47 16.61 -5.32 -33.10
C GLY A 47 17.20 -5.57 -31.72
N THR A 48 16.38 -5.52 -30.67
CA THR A 48 16.83 -5.60 -29.27
C THR A 48 16.34 -6.88 -28.62
N ARG A 49 17.13 -7.49 -27.73
CA ARG A 49 16.73 -8.70 -26.98
C ARG A 49 16.67 -8.43 -25.47
N VAL A 50 15.74 -9.08 -24.77
CA VAL A 50 15.66 -9.03 -23.30
C VAL A 50 16.72 -9.96 -22.71
N VAL A 51 17.56 -9.43 -21.84
CA VAL A 51 18.65 -10.14 -21.16
C VAL A 51 18.62 -9.87 -19.67
N ARG A 52 19.49 -10.55 -18.91
CA ARG A 52 19.68 -10.21 -17.50
C ARG A 52 20.30 -8.82 -17.39
N ARG A 53 20.08 -8.13 -16.26
CA ARG A 53 20.57 -6.77 -16.01
C ARG A 53 22.08 -6.68 -16.18
N SER A 54 22.82 -7.67 -15.70
CA SER A 54 24.28 -7.77 -15.82
C SER A 54 24.80 -7.77 -17.27
N GLU A 55 23.99 -8.28 -18.20
CA GLU A 55 24.32 -8.40 -19.64
C GLU A 55 23.72 -7.26 -20.49
N ALA A 56 22.96 -6.36 -19.88
CA ALA A 56 22.22 -5.34 -20.61
C ALA A 56 23.12 -4.17 -21.03
N GLY A 57 22.76 -3.51 -22.12
CA GLY A 57 23.33 -2.20 -22.49
C GLY A 57 22.43 -1.04 -22.07
N PHE A 58 21.12 -1.28 -21.97
CA PHE A 58 20.12 -0.29 -21.62
C PHE A 58 18.86 -0.95 -21.05
N ALA A 59 17.91 -0.14 -20.61
CA ALA A 59 16.62 -0.61 -20.14
C ALA A 59 15.47 0.08 -20.88
N HIS A 60 14.34 -0.59 -20.96
CA HIS A 60 13.07 -0.01 -21.43
C HIS A 60 12.13 0.13 -20.25
N LEU A 61 11.63 1.34 -20.04
CA LEU A 61 10.56 1.65 -19.07
C LEU A 61 9.25 1.85 -19.82
N ARG A 62 8.18 1.26 -19.30
CA ARG A 62 6.79 1.55 -19.71
C ARG A 62 5.89 1.62 -18.50
N THR A 63 4.82 2.40 -18.59
CA THR A 63 3.91 2.67 -17.48
C THR A 63 2.45 2.49 -17.90
N ILE A 64 1.59 2.16 -16.95
CA ILE A 64 0.13 2.12 -17.11
C ILE A 64 -0.48 3.19 -16.20
N GLY A 65 -1.40 3.98 -16.74
CA GLY A 65 -2.14 4.99 -15.99
C GLY A 65 -3.32 4.42 -15.17
N ASN A 66 -3.87 5.23 -14.28
CA ASN A 66 -5.09 4.93 -13.53
C ASN A 66 -6.34 5.26 -14.38
N GLY A 67 -6.54 4.57 -15.50
CA GLY A 67 -7.76 4.62 -16.30
C GLY A 67 -8.68 3.43 -15.97
N GLY A 68 -10.00 3.65 -15.90
CA GLY A 68 -11.00 2.67 -15.44
C GLY A 68 -11.19 1.40 -16.32
N TYR A 69 -10.49 1.30 -17.45
CA TYR A 69 -10.34 0.08 -18.23
C TYR A 69 -8.86 -0.32 -18.18
N GLU A 70 -8.55 -1.62 -18.01
CA GLU A 70 -7.18 -2.16 -17.97
C GLU A 70 -6.26 -1.38 -18.91
N GLY A 71 -5.47 -0.46 -18.33
CA GLY A 71 -4.81 0.56 -19.13
C GLY A 71 -3.81 -0.08 -20.09
N SER A 72 -3.85 0.34 -21.35
CA SER A 72 -2.81 -0.02 -22.29
C SER A 72 -1.46 0.49 -21.77
N TRP A 73 -0.40 -0.29 -22.03
CA TRP A 73 0.96 0.18 -21.76
C TRP A 73 1.21 1.47 -22.55
N GLY A 74 1.68 2.50 -21.85
CA GLY A 74 2.15 3.72 -22.46
C GLY A 74 3.38 3.50 -23.33
N ALA A 75 3.84 4.58 -23.95
CA ALA A 75 5.04 4.57 -24.80
C ALA A 75 6.27 4.04 -24.04
N VAL A 76 7.08 3.28 -24.75
CA VAL A 76 8.33 2.75 -24.20
C VAL A 76 9.38 3.85 -24.22
N THR A 77 9.97 4.11 -23.06
CA THR A 77 11.10 5.03 -22.89
C THR A 77 12.37 4.22 -22.71
N GLN A 78 13.39 4.47 -23.54
CA GLN A 78 14.71 3.89 -23.36
C GLN A 78 15.47 4.67 -22.27
N LEU A 79 16.05 3.94 -21.33
CA LEU A 79 16.82 4.45 -20.20
C LEU A 79 18.24 3.88 -20.24
N SER A 80 19.22 4.67 -19.78
CA SER A 80 20.50 4.09 -19.39
C SER A 80 20.32 3.13 -18.21
N LEU A 81 21.28 2.23 -17.98
CA LEU A 81 21.23 1.36 -16.80
C LEU A 81 21.30 2.16 -15.48
N ALA A 82 22.01 3.29 -15.49
CA ALA A 82 22.10 4.19 -14.35
C ALA A 82 20.73 4.83 -14.06
N ASP A 83 20.02 5.29 -15.09
CA ASP A 83 18.68 5.89 -14.93
C ASP A 83 17.65 4.85 -14.47
N ALA A 84 17.74 3.63 -14.97
CA ALA A 84 16.88 2.53 -14.52
C ALA A 84 17.13 2.20 -13.03
N ALA A 85 18.40 2.16 -12.61
CA ALA A 85 18.75 1.96 -11.20
C ALA A 85 18.30 3.13 -10.32
N HIS A 86 18.47 4.36 -10.80
CA HIS A 86 17.99 5.56 -10.12
C HIS A 86 16.46 5.55 -9.96
N TYR A 87 15.73 5.19 -11.00
CA TYR A 87 14.27 5.04 -10.96
C TYR A 87 13.82 4.04 -9.89
N LEU A 88 14.44 2.85 -9.85
CA LEU A 88 14.11 1.84 -8.84
C LEU A 88 14.42 2.32 -7.41
N THR A 89 15.54 3.04 -7.25
CA THR A 89 15.89 3.66 -5.96
C THR A 89 14.83 4.67 -5.52
N GLN A 90 14.37 5.54 -6.42
CA GLN A 90 13.31 6.50 -6.11
C GLN A 90 11.99 5.81 -5.74
N VAL A 91 11.63 4.72 -6.43
CA VAL A 91 10.44 3.92 -6.10
C VAL A 91 10.56 3.35 -4.68
N GLN A 92 11.70 2.74 -4.34
CA GLN A 92 11.94 2.19 -3.01
C GLN A 92 11.90 3.26 -1.91
N GLN A 93 12.46 4.45 -2.18
CA GLN A 93 12.40 5.59 -1.27
C GLN A 93 10.95 6.04 -1.04
N ARG A 94 10.14 6.16 -2.11
CA ARG A 94 8.72 6.52 -1.99
C ARG A 94 7.93 5.48 -1.18
N ILE A 95 8.16 4.18 -1.42
CA ILE A 95 7.57 3.10 -0.62
C ILE A 95 7.93 3.27 0.85
N THR A 96 9.23 3.47 1.13
CA THR A 96 9.72 3.62 2.51
C THR A 96 9.13 4.84 3.20
N LEU A 97 9.01 5.97 2.52
CA LEU A 97 8.39 7.18 3.06
C LEU A 97 6.90 6.96 3.37
N GLN A 98 6.15 6.35 2.46
CA GLN A 98 4.75 6.01 2.67
C GLN A 98 4.56 5.08 3.87
N GLU A 99 5.41 4.06 4.01
CA GLU A 99 5.32 3.10 5.10
C GLU A 99 5.74 3.70 6.44
N ASN A 100 6.74 4.57 6.45
CA ASN A 100 7.11 5.35 7.64
C ASN A 100 5.97 6.29 8.08
N GLU A 101 5.28 6.92 7.14
CA GLU A 101 4.12 7.77 7.44
C GLU A 101 2.96 6.96 8.03
N ILE A 102 2.63 5.82 7.42
CA ILE A 102 1.60 4.90 7.96
C ILE A 102 1.99 4.43 9.35
N ARG A 103 3.27 4.07 9.57
CA ARG A 103 3.77 3.65 10.87
C ARG A 103 3.64 4.76 11.90
N ARG A 104 4.10 5.98 11.60
CA ARG A 104 3.99 7.15 12.50
C ARG A 104 2.54 7.43 12.88
N ARG A 105 1.61 7.38 11.93
CA ARG A 105 0.18 7.56 12.23
C ARG A 105 -0.35 6.49 13.16
N ARG A 106 0.05 5.23 12.98
CA ARG A 106 -0.32 4.11 13.88
C ARG A 106 0.24 4.31 15.28
N GLU A 107 1.52 4.68 15.39
CA GLU A 107 2.20 4.93 16.67
C GLU A 107 1.64 6.14 17.42
N ALA A 108 1.09 7.13 16.70
CA ALA A 108 0.47 8.31 17.29
C ALA A 108 -0.94 8.04 17.88
N VAL A 109 -1.56 6.90 17.59
CA VAL A 109 -2.89 6.58 18.14
C VAL A 109 -2.77 6.04 19.55
N ASP A 110 -3.30 6.80 20.51
CA ASP A 110 -3.54 6.29 21.85
C ASP A 110 -4.87 5.52 21.91
N LEU A 111 -4.77 4.24 22.22
CA LEU A 111 -5.91 3.35 22.44
C LEU A 111 -6.26 3.21 23.92
N THR A 112 -5.64 3.98 24.80
CA THR A 112 -5.88 3.98 26.24
C THR A 112 -7.24 4.60 26.57
N CYS A 113 -7.98 3.93 27.44
CA CYS A 113 -9.25 4.41 27.93
C CYS A 113 -9.02 5.57 28.92
N PRO A 114 -9.51 6.81 28.67
CA PRO A 114 -9.26 7.96 29.54
C PRO A 114 -9.95 7.83 30.90
N TRP A 115 -10.88 6.89 31.06
CA TRP A 115 -11.59 6.63 32.32
C TRP A 115 -11.01 5.46 33.13
N CYS A 116 -10.31 4.54 32.48
CA CYS A 116 -9.87 3.29 33.15
C CYS A 116 -8.37 3.06 33.06
N ASP A 117 -7.67 3.83 32.24
CA ASP A 117 -6.25 3.67 31.95
C ASP A 117 -5.91 2.24 31.50
N GLN A 118 -6.78 1.68 30.67
CA GLN A 118 -6.65 0.34 30.11
C GLN A 118 -6.69 0.42 28.59
N GLN A 119 -5.88 -0.41 27.94
CA GLN A 119 -5.85 -0.48 26.48
C GLN A 119 -7.17 -1.03 25.94
N ARG A 120 -7.78 -0.31 24.99
CA ARG A 120 -8.98 -0.79 24.31
C ARG A 120 -8.66 -1.96 23.38
N THR A 121 -9.56 -2.93 23.34
CA THR A 121 -9.46 -4.09 22.46
C THR A 121 -10.19 -3.83 21.16
N TYR A 122 -9.60 -4.22 20.03
CA TYR A 122 -10.27 -4.18 18.74
C TYR A 122 -11.43 -5.17 18.71
N ILE A 123 -12.63 -4.71 18.37
CA ILE A 123 -13.84 -5.55 18.34
C ILE A 123 -14.40 -5.76 16.92
N GLY A 124 -13.78 -5.18 15.89
CA GLY A 124 -14.16 -5.37 14.49
C GLY A 124 -14.65 -4.10 13.80
N VAL A 125 -15.33 -4.29 12.66
CA VAL A 125 -15.93 -3.21 11.89
C VAL A 125 -17.41 -3.11 12.24
N LEU A 126 -17.86 -1.91 12.61
CA LEU A 126 -19.26 -1.58 12.83
C LEU A 126 -19.76 -0.69 11.69
N GLY A 127 -20.98 -0.95 11.21
CA GLY A 127 -21.67 -0.08 10.26
C GLY A 127 -22.55 0.93 10.99
N PHE A 128 -22.37 2.21 10.69
CA PHE A 128 -23.22 3.28 11.19
C PHE A 128 -24.15 3.75 10.07
N LEU A 129 -25.44 3.89 10.39
CA LEU A 129 -26.43 4.48 9.50
C LEU A 129 -26.59 5.96 9.86
N THR A 130 -26.19 6.84 8.95
CA THR A 130 -26.48 8.28 9.08
C THR A 130 -27.81 8.56 8.39
N GLY A 131 -28.91 8.63 9.15
CA GLY A 131 -30.26 8.88 8.65
C GLY A 131 -31.22 9.34 9.75
N HIS A 132 -32.39 9.88 9.36
CA HIS A 132 -33.44 10.25 10.32
C HIS A 132 -34.04 8.98 10.94
N SER A 133 -34.17 8.95 12.26
CA SER A 133 -34.62 7.79 13.07
C SER A 133 -36.03 7.27 12.78
N GLY A 134 -36.75 7.85 11.82
CA GLY A 134 -38.17 7.57 11.55
C GLY A 134 -38.44 6.38 10.63
N LEU A 135 -37.46 5.93 9.84
CA LEU A 135 -37.61 4.76 8.96
C LEU A 135 -36.41 3.82 9.12
N LEU A 136 -36.58 2.81 9.98
CA LEU A 136 -35.68 1.67 10.05
C LEU A 136 -36.12 0.68 8.96
N THR A 137 -35.33 0.60 7.89
CA THR A 137 -35.49 -0.37 6.80
C THR A 137 -34.44 -1.49 6.98
N ASP A 138 -34.78 -2.68 6.54
CA ASP A 138 -33.91 -3.86 6.47
C ASP A 138 -32.86 -3.79 5.34
N HIS A 139 -33.04 -2.85 4.39
CA HIS A 139 -32.17 -2.61 3.25
C HIS A 139 -31.82 -1.11 3.08
N PRO A 140 -31.10 -0.51 4.04
CA PRO A 140 -30.85 0.94 4.06
C PRO A 140 -30.01 1.45 2.88
N SER A 141 -29.14 0.61 2.31
CA SER A 141 -28.33 0.94 1.13
C SER A 141 -29.15 1.20 -0.13
N ASP A 142 -30.36 0.64 -0.24
CA ASP A 142 -31.20 0.75 -1.44
C ASP A 142 -31.95 2.10 -1.49
N TRP A 143 -31.96 2.84 -0.38
CA TRP A 143 -32.68 4.12 -0.21
C TRP A 143 -31.74 5.33 -0.04
N GLY A 144 -30.47 5.18 -0.40
CA GLY A 144 -29.49 6.28 -0.31
C GLY A 144 -29.03 6.61 1.11
N GLN A 145 -29.19 5.70 2.07
CA GLN A 145 -28.54 5.83 3.38
C GLN A 145 -27.08 5.37 3.26
N GLU A 146 -26.15 6.29 3.54
CA GLU A 146 -24.73 5.97 3.53
C GLU A 146 -24.37 5.14 4.77
N VAL A 147 -23.92 3.90 4.55
CA VAL A 147 -23.40 3.04 5.62
C VAL A 147 -21.93 3.38 5.82
N LEU A 148 -21.62 4.16 6.85
CA LEU A 148 -20.24 4.45 7.21
C LEU A 148 -19.67 3.26 7.98
N LYS A 149 -18.67 2.59 7.39
CA LYS A 149 -17.91 1.54 8.07
C LYS A 149 -16.86 2.17 8.97
N GLN A 150 -16.84 1.76 10.23
CA GLN A 150 -15.85 2.22 11.20
C GLN A 150 -15.26 1.05 11.98
N HIS A 151 -13.94 1.07 12.17
CA HIS A 151 -13.22 0.17 13.04
C HIS A 151 -13.43 0.56 14.50
N ALA A 152 -13.91 -0.38 15.31
CA ALA A 152 -14.29 -0.13 16.69
C ALA A 152 -13.32 -0.76 17.69
N TYR A 153 -13.01 0.00 18.72
CA TYR A 153 -12.20 -0.40 19.86
C TYR A 153 -13.00 -0.20 21.13
N ARG A 154 -13.02 -1.18 22.03
CA ARG A 154 -13.81 -1.14 23.27
C ARG A 154 -12.94 -1.36 24.49
N CYS A 155 -13.14 -0.55 25.52
CA CYS A 155 -12.59 -0.78 26.85
C CYS A 155 -13.32 -1.95 27.52
N GLY A 156 -12.59 -2.99 27.94
CA GLY A 156 -13.17 -4.15 28.62
C GLY A 156 -13.80 -3.84 29.99
N ARG A 157 -13.42 -2.71 30.63
CA ARG A 157 -13.89 -2.33 31.98
C ARG A 157 -15.13 -1.44 31.96
N CYS A 158 -15.05 -0.24 31.38
CA CYS A 158 -16.17 0.70 31.36
C CYS A 158 -17.01 0.66 30.07
N GLY A 159 -16.61 -0.14 29.08
CA GLY A 159 -17.32 -0.23 27.80
C GLY A 159 -17.11 0.97 26.86
N SER A 160 -16.29 1.96 27.23
CA SER A 160 -16.06 3.11 26.36
C SER A 160 -15.49 2.70 24.99
N MET A 161 -15.94 3.38 23.95
CA MET A 161 -15.61 3.05 22.57
C MET A 161 -14.80 4.15 21.89
N GLN A 162 -13.97 3.75 20.94
CA GLN A 162 -13.24 4.62 20.04
C GLN A 162 -13.37 4.06 18.62
N PHE A 163 -13.65 4.95 17.68
CA PHE A 163 -13.97 4.60 16.30
C PHE A 163 -12.98 5.24 15.33
N PHE A 164 -12.63 4.52 14.28
CA PHE A 164 -11.82 5.01 13.18
C PHE A 164 -12.54 4.75 11.87
N ALA A 165 -12.56 5.72 10.96
CA ALA A 165 -13.13 5.52 9.63
C ALA A 165 -12.37 4.40 8.88
N ASP A 166 -13.11 3.56 8.15
CA ASP A 166 -12.53 2.56 7.27
C ASP A 166 -11.63 3.22 6.20
N GLY A 167 -10.52 2.56 5.87
CA GLY A 167 -9.55 3.03 4.87
C GLY A 167 -8.60 4.16 5.30
N TYR A 168 -8.82 4.84 6.44
CA TYR A 168 -7.91 5.90 6.91
C TYR A 168 -6.61 5.34 7.52
N LEU A 169 -6.73 4.29 8.33
CA LEU A 169 -5.61 3.53 8.87
C LEU A 169 -5.84 2.04 8.60
N ALA A 170 -4.76 1.28 8.43
CA ALA A 170 -4.88 -0.16 8.34
C ALA A 170 -5.00 -0.76 9.76
N HIS A 171 -6.15 -1.37 10.04
CA HIS A 171 -6.51 -2.02 11.30
C HIS A 171 -6.27 -3.55 11.25
N PRO A 172 -6.10 -4.23 12.40
CA PRO A 172 -6.05 -3.66 13.75
C PRO A 172 -4.78 -2.83 13.97
N LEU A 173 -4.94 -1.67 14.60
CA LEU A 173 -3.83 -0.86 15.11
C LEU A 173 -3.06 -1.66 16.17
N PRO A 174 -1.73 -1.67 16.11
CA PRO A 174 -0.94 -2.09 17.26
C PRO A 174 -1.26 -1.09 18.37
N GLY A 175 -1.92 -1.55 19.43
CA GLY A 175 -2.10 -0.69 20.59
C GLY A 175 -0.70 -0.28 21.08
N ARG A 176 -0.51 1.00 21.40
CA ARG A 176 0.76 1.46 21.97
C ARG A 176 1.05 0.59 23.21
N PRO A 177 2.14 -0.20 23.25
CA PRO A 177 2.58 -0.76 24.52
C PRO A 177 2.92 0.44 25.40
N ALA A 178 2.34 0.49 26.59
CA ALA A 178 2.65 1.54 27.56
C ALA A 178 4.17 1.62 27.72
N ASP A 179 4.71 2.84 27.73
CA ASP A 179 6.12 3.06 27.95
C ASP A 179 6.52 2.35 29.26
N GLU A 180 7.33 1.29 29.14
CA GLU A 180 8.16 0.86 30.26
C GLU A 180 9.13 2.01 30.54
N GLN A 181 9.13 2.45 31.81
CA GLN A 181 10.07 3.35 32.49
C GLN A 181 9.59 4.80 32.71
N THR A 182 8.94 5.00 33.87
CA THR A 182 9.53 5.90 34.87
C THR A 182 9.68 5.11 36.16
N SER A 183 10.88 4.60 36.38
CA SER A 183 11.36 4.21 37.69
C SER A 183 11.46 5.46 38.56
N GLU A 184 10.79 5.46 39.71
CA GLU A 184 11.27 5.99 41.00
C GLU A 184 10.39 5.48 42.13
#